data_AF-A0AB37CMS9-F1
#
_entry.id   AF-A0AB37CMS9-F1
#
_cell.length_a   1.000
_cell.length_b   1.000
_cell.length_c   1.000
_cell.angle_alpha   90.00
_cell.angle_beta   90.00
_cell.angle_gamma   90.00
#
_symmetry.space_group_name_H-M   'P 1'
#
loop_
_entity.id
_entity.type
_entity.pdbx_description
1 polymer ?
#
loop_
_entity_poly.entity_id
_entity_poly.type
_entity_poly.pdbx_seq_one_letter_code
_entity_poly.pdbx_strand_id
1 'polypeptide(L)'
;MSHFSKEFLTWLDTNADHIDQESGPIADQLLEKIAENDVFKIGVPAEFDGLGGGPTQVVDVLNELAQHSLTASFISWGHRTFIEYILASDNAYPRETWLKELYTGERAGGTGLSNAVKFLSDIEELNVTISQEGDDYYLNGRLPWVTNLRSDKFAALFAADFKDGSQPWIITIPSEAEGLSRSEDLEFVSLQGANTASLTFDHVKLDPNWVLSKEGTDYIAKTRPNFLGFQFGLAFGLAQRSLDEVEASLNSNRSVLREEFEATRGSLLAIQDQLFAGLNDANYFIEKPRELFQLRIDIVDVVANSLLLELQASGGRGYLKESESSFIRRWNEGVFLPIVSPSAVQLRHILAAS
;
A
#
# COMPACT_ATOMS: atom_id res chain seq x y z
N MET A 1 14.21 -17.38 -5.63
CA MET A 1 13.32 -17.88 -6.71
C MET A 1 12.19 -16.88 -6.79
N SER A 2 11.74 -16.53 -7.99
CA SER A 2 10.64 -15.57 -8.19
C SER A 2 9.35 -16.06 -7.52
N HIS A 3 8.58 -15.14 -6.93
CA HIS A 3 7.27 -15.40 -6.35
C HIS A 3 6.17 -15.55 -7.41
N PHE A 4 6.45 -15.12 -8.63
CA PHE A 4 5.48 -15.05 -9.70
C PHE A 4 5.82 -15.98 -10.86
N SER A 5 4.80 -16.50 -11.53
CA SER A 5 5.02 -17.23 -12.77
C SER A 5 5.59 -16.32 -13.85
N LYS A 6 6.44 -16.88 -14.71
CA LYS A 6 6.98 -16.15 -15.88
C LYS A 6 5.86 -15.65 -16.80
N GLU A 7 4.77 -16.40 -16.92
CA GLU A 7 3.60 -16.01 -17.69
C GLU A 7 2.95 -14.75 -17.13
N PHE A 8 2.72 -14.70 -15.82
CA PHE A 8 2.20 -13.51 -15.16
C PHE A 8 3.12 -12.30 -15.33
N LEU A 9 4.43 -12.45 -15.08
CA LEU A 9 5.38 -11.33 -15.22
C LEU A 9 5.43 -10.79 -16.65
N THR A 10 5.39 -11.68 -17.66
CA THR A 10 5.32 -11.28 -19.07
C THR A 10 4.04 -10.50 -19.38
N TRP A 11 2.90 -10.95 -18.82
CA TRP A 11 1.64 -10.26 -18.96
C TRP A 11 1.68 -8.89 -18.27
N LEU A 12 2.23 -8.81 -17.05
CA LEU A 12 2.35 -7.56 -16.31
C LEU A 12 3.22 -6.54 -17.06
N ASP A 13 4.39 -6.95 -17.54
CA ASP A 13 5.29 -6.08 -18.32
C ASP A 13 4.60 -5.53 -19.58
N THR A 14 3.78 -6.35 -20.24
CA THR A 14 3.04 -5.96 -21.45
C THR A 14 1.94 -4.94 -21.15
N ASN A 15 1.33 -4.99 -19.95
CA ASN A 15 0.13 -4.21 -19.62
C ASN A 15 0.39 -3.08 -18.60
N ALA A 16 1.58 -2.99 -18.01
CA ALA A 16 1.88 -2.07 -16.92
C ALA A 16 1.63 -0.59 -17.27
N ASP A 17 1.95 -0.15 -18.49
CA ASP A 17 1.66 1.22 -18.94
C ASP A 17 0.16 1.51 -19.04
N HIS A 18 -0.63 0.53 -19.51
CA HIS A 18 -2.08 0.69 -19.60
C HIS A 18 -2.71 0.68 -18.20
N ILE A 19 -2.28 -0.22 -17.32
CA ILE A 19 -2.75 -0.27 -15.93
C ILE A 19 -2.43 1.01 -15.16
N ASP A 20 -1.25 1.62 -15.40
CA ASP A 20 -0.87 2.89 -14.79
C ASP A 20 -1.76 4.06 -15.24
N GLN A 21 -2.23 4.04 -16.49
CA GLN A 21 -2.91 5.19 -17.12
C GLN A 21 -4.43 5.05 -17.24
N GLU A 22 -4.97 3.83 -17.17
CA GLU A 22 -6.39 3.55 -17.39
C GLU A 22 -6.95 2.57 -16.35
N SER A 23 -8.15 2.90 -15.85
CA SER A 23 -9.01 1.94 -15.17
C SER A 23 -9.74 1.06 -16.18
N GLY A 24 -10.34 -0.05 -15.72
CA GLY A 24 -11.22 -0.88 -16.54
C GLY A 24 -10.72 -2.33 -16.67
N PRO A 25 -11.20 -3.09 -17.68
CA PRO A 25 -11.14 -4.55 -17.65
C PRO A 25 -9.75 -5.17 -17.48
N ILE A 26 -8.68 -4.53 -17.98
CA ILE A 26 -7.31 -5.01 -17.82
C ILE A 26 -6.80 -4.75 -16.40
N ALA A 27 -7.03 -3.55 -15.87
CA ALA A 27 -6.67 -3.18 -14.50
C ALA A 27 -7.46 -4.00 -13.48
N ASP A 28 -8.77 -4.19 -13.70
CA ASP A 28 -9.65 -4.91 -12.77
C ASP A 28 -9.28 -6.41 -12.64
N GLN A 29 -8.68 -7.00 -13.70
CA GLN A 29 -8.17 -8.39 -13.66
C GLN A 29 -6.82 -8.54 -12.95
N LEU A 30 -6.09 -7.44 -12.71
CA LEU A 30 -4.72 -7.49 -12.17
C LEU A 30 -4.67 -8.18 -10.82
N LEU A 31 -5.61 -7.86 -9.92
CA LEU A 31 -5.62 -8.41 -8.57
C LEU A 31 -5.81 -9.93 -8.57
N GLU A 32 -6.74 -10.43 -9.40
CA GLU A 32 -6.99 -11.87 -9.57
C GLU A 32 -5.77 -12.58 -10.18
N LYS A 33 -5.12 -11.96 -11.18
CA LYS A 33 -3.88 -12.50 -11.78
C LYS A 33 -2.72 -12.56 -10.81
N ILE A 34 -2.61 -11.60 -9.90
CA ILE A 34 -1.62 -11.64 -8.81
C ILE A 34 -1.97 -12.79 -7.85
N ALA A 35 -3.24 -12.89 -7.46
CA ALA A 35 -3.77 -13.91 -6.57
C ALA A 35 -3.55 -15.36 -7.08
N GLU A 36 -3.60 -15.59 -8.40
CA GLU A 36 -3.31 -16.90 -9.03
C GLU A 36 -1.91 -17.45 -8.71
N ASN A 37 -1.00 -16.62 -8.18
CA ASN A 37 0.34 -17.01 -7.74
C ASN A 37 0.42 -17.29 -6.22
N ASP A 38 -0.74 -17.38 -5.53
CA ASP A 38 -0.89 -17.61 -4.08
C ASP A 38 -0.17 -16.59 -3.17
N VAL A 39 0.27 -15.45 -3.71
CA VAL A 39 1.11 -14.51 -2.97
C VAL A 39 0.39 -13.83 -1.79
N PHE A 40 -0.94 -13.71 -1.84
CA PHE A 40 -1.72 -13.15 -0.72
C PHE A 40 -1.81 -14.09 0.49
N LYS A 41 -1.41 -15.36 0.33
CA LYS A 41 -1.26 -16.32 1.43
C LYS A 41 0.11 -16.27 2.11
N ILE A 42 1.07 -15.52 1.57
CA ILE A 42 2.41 -15.35 2.16
C ILE A 42 2.32 -14.46 3.40
N GLY A 43 3.03 -14.88 4.46
CA GLY A 43 2.99 -14.24 5.78
C GLY A 43 1.68 -14.51 6.54
N VAL A 44 0.85 -15.44 6.07
CA VAL A 44 -0.38 -15.85 6.74
C VAL A 44 -0.18 -17.21 7.44
N PRO A 45 -0.58 -17.37 8.72
CA PRO A 45 -0.58 -18.66 9.41
C PRO A 45 -1.37 -19.77 8.70
N ALA A 46 -0.91 -21.02 8.83
CA ALA A 46 -1.55 -22.18 8.22
C ALA A 46 -2.98 -22.45 8.72
N GLU A 47 -3.29 -22.05 9.96
CA GLU A 47 -4.66 -22.14 10.52
C GLU A 47 -5.68 -21.28 9.76
N PHE A 48 -5.20 -20.30 8.98
CA PHE A 48 -6.01 -19.46 8.10
C PHE A 48 -5.80 -19.79 6.63
N ASP A 49 -5.39 -21.04 6.31
CA ASP A 49 -5.09 -21.49 4.94
C ASP A 49 -3.95 -20.70 4.25
N GLY A 50 -3.03 -20.19 5.07
CA GLY A 50 -1.83 -19.47 4.64
C GLY A 50 -0.64 -20.36 4.30
N LEU A 51 0.36 -19.77 3.64
CA LEU A 51 1.62 -20.42 3.26
C LEU A 51 2.75 -20.25 4.30
N GLY A 52 2.46 -19.59 5.42
CA GLY A 52 3.46 -19.25 6.43
C GLY A 52 4.44 -18.16 5.97
N GLY A 53 5.60 -18.10 6.62
CA GLY A 53 6.54 -16.98 6.46
C GLY A 53 6.22 -15.84 7.42
N GLY A 54 6.73 -14.64 7.13
CA GLY A 54 6.60 -13.46 7.94
C GLY A 54 6.56 -12.16 7.12
N PRO A 55 6.60 -11.01 7.79
CA PRO A 55 6.42 -9.71 7.14
C PRO A 55 7.50 -9.40 6.09
N THR A 56 8.72 -9.89 6.27
CA THR A 56 9.81 -9.68 5.30
C THR A 56 9.56 -10.38 3.97
N GLN A 57 8.97 -11.58 3.96
CA GLN A 57 8.58 -12.25 2.71
C GLN A 57 7.44 -11.50 1.99
N VAL A 58 6.55 -10.83 2.73
CA VAL A 58 5.54 -9.97 2.11
C VAL A 58 6.19 -8.75 1.45
N VAL A 59 7.20 -8.16 2.09
CA VAL A 59 7.98 -7.07 1.49
C VAL A 59 8.70 -7.54 0.23
N ASP A 60 9.27 -8.76 0.22
CA ASP A 60 9.95 -9.32 -0.96
C ASP A 60 9.00 -9.52 -2.15
N VAL A 61 7.77 -10.00 -1.92
CA VAL A 61 6.73 -10.11 -2.95
C VAL A 61 6.41 -8.75 -3.57
N LEU A 62 6.21 -7.74 -2.73
CA LEU A 62 5.88 -6.39 -3.18
C LEU A 62 7.08 -5.73 -3.90
N ASN A 63 8.31 -5.98 -3.42
CA ASN A 63 9.55 -5.59 -4.09
C ASN A 63 9.61 -6.17 -5.50
N GLU A 64 9.40 -7.48 -5.66
CA GLU A 64 9.41 -8.11 -6.97
C GLU A 64 8.36 -7.51 -7.92
N LEU A 65 7.11 -7.30 -7.46
CA LEU A 65 6.09 -6.63 -8.28
C LEU A 65 6.49 -5.21 -8.70
N ALA A 66 7.07 -4.43 -7.79
CA ALA A 66 7.42 -3.04 -8.04
C ALA A 66 8.57 -2.87 -9.04
N GLN A 67 9.37 -3.93 -9.28
CA GLN A 67 10.36 -3.93 -10.37
C GLN A 67 9.71 -3.99 -11.76
N HIS A 68 8.46 -4.44 -11.85
CA HIS A 68 7.67 -4.51 -13.08
C HIS A 68 6.66 -3.35 -13.19
N SER A 69 5.89 -3.11 -12.12
CA SER A 69 4.92 -2.01 -12.02
C SER A 69 4.73 -1.58 -10.57
N LEU A 70 4.99 -0.31 -10.27
CA LEU A 70 4.65 0.23 -8.94
C LEU A 70 3.14 0.19 -8.72
N THR A 71 2.32 0.44 -9.76
CA THR A 71 0.86 0.35 -9.68
C THR A 71 0.40 -1.02 -9.19
N ALA A 72 0.91 -2.11 -9.77
CA ALA A 72 0.57 -3.47 -9.34
C ALA A 72 1.01 -3.76 -7.91
N SER A 73 2.19 -3.29 -7.54
CA SER A 73 2.69 -3.43 -6.18
C SER A 73 1.86 -2.61 -5.18
N PHE A 74 1.42 -1.40 -5.54
CA PHE A 74 0.60 -0.52 -4.70
C PHE A 74 -0.80 -1.10 -4.44
N ILE A 75 -1.44 -1.65 -5.47
CA ILE A 75 -2.70 -2.39 -5.37
C ILE A 75 -2.54 -3.59 -4.43
N SER A 76 -1.47 -4.36 -4.62
CA SER A 76 -1.16 -5.54 -3.81
C SER A 76 -0.84 -5.19 -2.36
N TRP A 77 -0.13 -4.07 -2.13
CA TRP A 77 0.16 -3.56 -0.79
C TRP A 77 -1.13 -3.22 -0.05
N GLY A 78 -2.04 -2.46 -0.66
CA GLY A 78 -3.32 -2.10 -0.05
C GLY A 78 -4.15 -3.35 0.29
N HIS A 79 -4.21 -4.29 -0.65
CA HIS A 79 -4.96 -5.54 -0.48
C HIS A 79 -4.35 -6.42 0.62
N ARG A 80 -3.04 -6.65 0.59
CA ARG A 80 -2.34 -7.48 1.59
C ARG A 80 -2.35 -6.85 2.97
N THR A 81 -2.32 -5.52 3.05
CA THR A 81 -2.50 -4.78 4.30
C THR A 81 -3.92 -4.96 4.82
N PHE A 82 -4.96 -4.91 3.98
CA PHE A 82 -6.32 -5.22 4.42
C PHE A 82 -6.42 -6.63 5.03
N ILE A 83 -5.81 -7.64 4.38
CA ILE A 83 -5.72 -9.01 4.92
C ILE A 83 -5.04 -9.00 6.29
N GLU A 84 -3.93 -8.28 6.46
CA GLU A 84 -3.22 -8.17 7.74
C GLU A 84 -4.11 -7.63 8.85
N TYR A 85 -4.92 -6.61 8.54
CA TYR A 85 -5.82 -6.01 9.51
C TYR A 85 -6.97 -6.92 9.90
N ILE A 86 -7.50 -7.77 9.02
CA ILE A 86 -8.55 -8.72 9.44
C ILE A 86 -7.96 -9.88 10.25
N LEU A 87 -6.70 -10.27 9.97
CA LEU A 87 -6.00 -11.33 10.70
C LEU A 87 -5.61 -10.88 12.12
N ALA A 88 -5.28 -9.60 12.30
CA ALA A 88 -4.92 -9.04 13.61
C ALA A 88 -6.12 -8.83 14.56
N SER A 89 -7.35 -8.98 14.07
CA SER A 89 -8.58 -8.75 14.83
C SER A 89 -9.05 -10.02 15.55
N ASP A 90 -9.54 -9.83 16.77
CA ASP A 90 -10.23 -10.89 17.51
C ASP A 90 -11.62 -11.22 16.92
N ASN A 91 -12.17 -10.31 16.08
CA ASN A 91 -13.41 -10.57 15.37
C ASN A 91 -13.17 -11.54 14.20
N ALA A 92 -13.71 -12.74 14.33
CA ALA A 92 -13.55 -13.81 13.35
C ALA A 92 -14.35 -13.60 12.06
N TYR A 93 -15.41 -12.78 12.07
CA TYR A 93 -16.38 -12.74 10.97
C TYR A 93 -15.74 -12.39 9.61
N PRO A 94 -14.95 -11.29 9.46
CA PRO A 94 -14.35 -10.96 8.16
C PRO A 94 -13.39 -12.05 7.66
N ARG A 95 -12.69 -12.70 8.59
CA ARG A 95 -11.74 -13.79 8.27
C ARG A 95 -12.46 -15.06 7.83
N GLU A 96 -13.59 -15.40 8.46
CA GLU A 96 -14.37 -16.59 8.11
C GLU A 96 -15.18 -16.41 6.83
N THR A 97 -15.56 -15.17 6.50
CA THR A 97 -16.47 -14.88 5.38
C THR A 97 -15.76 -14.36 4.13
N TRP A 98 -14.71 -13.54 4.26
CA TRP A 98 -14.10 -12.84 3.12
C TRP A 98 -12.70 -13.33 2.77
N LEU A 99 -11.99 -13.99 3.69
CA LEU A 99 -10.57 -14.35 3.47
C LEU A 99 -10.33 -15.18 2.21
N LYS A 100 -11.24 -16.09 1.87
CA LYS A 100 -11.15 -16.88 0.63
C LYS A 100 -11.29 -16.01 -0.62
N GLU A 101 -12.25 -15.06 -0.61
CA GLU A 101 -12.46 -14.12 -1.72
C GLU A 101 -11.28 -13.14 -1.85
N LEU A 102 -10.65 -12.77 -0.73
CA LEU A 102 -9.44 -11.95 -0.72
C LEU A 102 -8.25 -12.72 -1.32
N TYR A 103 -8.07 -13.99 -0.96
CA TYR A 103 -7.00 -14.82 -1.53
C TYR A 103 -7.11 -15.06 -3.02
N THR A 104 -8.32 -15.08 -3.57
CA THR A 104 -8.54 -15.22 -5.03
C THR A 104 -8.59 -13.88 -5.75
N GLY A 105 -8.62 -12.75 -5.04
CA GLY A 105 -8.82 -11.43 -5.62
C GLY A 105 -10.25 -11.12 -6.06
N GLU A 106 -11.21 -12.05 -5.84
CA GLU A 106 -12.63 -11.87 -6.15
C GLU A 106 -13.23 -10.68 -5.38
N ARG A 107 -12.76 -10.46 -4.15
CA ARG A 107 -13.06 -9.25 -3.37
C ARG A 107 -11.78 -8.45 -3.21
N ALA A 108 -11.82 -7.18 -3.59
CA ALA A 108 -10.71 -6.28 -3.30
C ALA A 108 -10.76 -5.73 -1.86
N GLY A 109 -9.61 -5.71 -1.17
CA GLY A 109 -9.45 -5.07 0.13
C GLY A 109 -8.85 -3.67 0.01
N GLY A 110 -9.56 -2.66 0.50
CA GLY A 110 -9.15 -1.25 0.50
C GLY A 110 -8.92 -0.70 1.90
N THR A 111 -7.80 0.00 2.11
CA THR A 111 -7.45 0.59 3.42
C THR A 111 -7.57 2.11 3.40
N GLY A 112 -8.65 2.63 3.97
CA GLY A 112 -8.94 4.06 4.12
C GLY A 112 -8.31 4.71 5.36
N LEU A 113 -7.08 4.32 5.72
CA LEU A 113 -6.43 4.74 6.97
C LEU A 113 -5.63 6.05 6.88
N SER A 114 -5.57 6.68 5.70
CA SER A 114 -4.85 7.95 5.52
C SER A 114 -5.31 9.04 6.48
N ASN A 115 -6.62 9.16 6.69
CA ASN A 115 -7.21 10.10 7.66
C ASN A 115 -6.94 9.66 9.11
N ALA A 116 -6.96 8.36 9.41
CA ALA A 116 -6.64 7.83 10.74
C ALA A 116 -5.19 8.11 11.16
N VAL A 117 -4.23 8.01 10.24
CA VAL A 117 -2.83 8.32 10.53
C VAL A 117 -2.61 9.79 10.89
N LYS A 118 -3.34 10.70 10.22
CA LYS A 118 -3.35 12.13 10.56
C LYS A 118 -3.99 12.41 11.91
N PHE A 119 -5.11 11.75 12.20
CA PHE A 119 -5.80 11.83 13.48
C PHE A 119 -4.90 11.45 14.64
N LEU A 120 -4.16 10.33 14.52
CA LEU A 120 -3.21 9.89 15.54
C LEU A 120 -2.02 10.82 15.77
N SER A 121 -1.85 11.83 14.92
CA SER A 121 -0.81 12.84 15.02
C SER A 121 -1.37 14.22 15.38
N ASP A 122 -2.65 14.29 15.81
CA ASP A 122 -3.39 15.51 16.13
C ASP A 122 -3.43 16.54 14.98
N ILE A 123 -3.39 16.08 13.72
CA ILE A 123 -3.37 16.96 12.53
C ILE A 123 -4.79 17.26 12.02
N GLU A 124 -5.68 16.26 12.02
CA GLU A 124 -7.05 16.35 11.47
C GLU A 124 -8.01 15.45 12.29
N GLU A 125 -9.29 15.79 12.33
CA GLU A 125 -10.35 14.92 12.87
C GLU A 125 -10.64 13.74 11.93
N LEU A 126 -11.28 12.69 12.44
CA LEU A 126 -11.73 11.57 11.60
C LEU A 126 -12.93 11.99 10.74
N ASN A 127 -12.93 11.56 9.48
CA ASN A 127 -13.93 11.95 8.49
C ASN A 127 -15.22 11.11 8.54
N VAL A 128 -15.24 10.05 9.33
CA VAL A 128 -16.41 9.19 9.54
C VAL A 128 -16.73 9.18 11.03
N THR A 129 -18.00 9.37 11.36
CA THR A 129 -18.50 9.43 12.73
C THR A 129 -19.46 8.30 13.01
N ILE A 130 -19.46 7.84 14.25
CA ILE A 130 -20.38 6.86 14.82
C ILE A 130 -21.40 7.63 15.68
N SER A 131 -22.69 7.42 15.42
CA SER A 131 -23.79 7.90 16.27
C SER A 131 -24.59 6.73 16.81
N GLN A 132 -25.03 6.83 18.07
CA GLN A 132 -25.90 5.84 18.69
C GLN A 132 -27.36 6.30 18.63
N GLU A 133 -28.23 5.43 18.15
CA GLU A 133 -29.69 5.66 18.12
C GLU A 133 -30.40 4.44 18.72
N GLY A 134 -30.78 4.55 19.99
CA GLY A 134 -31.25 3.41 20.77
C GLY A 134 -30.12 2.40 21.02
N ASP A 135 -30.34 1.15 20.61
CA ASP A 135 -29.36 0.06 20.75
C ASP A 135 -28.48 -0.12 19.50
N ASP A 136 -28.74 0.65 18.43
CA ASP A 136 -28.03 0.55 17.15
C ASP A 136 -27.01 1.70 17.00
N TYR A 137 -25.96 1.42 16.22
CA TYR A 137 -24.96 2.42 15.80
C TYR A 137 -25.09 2.71 14.30
N TYR A 138 -24.81 3.96 13.91
CA TYR A 138 -24.87 4.42 12.53
C TYR A 138 -23.61 5.18 12.15
N LEU A 139 -23.19 5.05 10.89
CA LEU A 139 -22.03 5.72 10.32
C LEU A 139 -22.45 6.85 9.40
N ASN A 140 -21.78 7.99 9.53
CA ASN A 140 -21.95 9.14 8.66
C ASN A 140 -20.61 9.79 8.33
N GLY A 141 -20.41 10.19 7.07
CA GLY A 141 -19.19 10.89 6.67
C GLY A 141 -18.73 10.58 5.25
N ARG A 142 -17.47 10.90 4.97
CA ARG A 142 -16.89 10.67 3.65
C ARG A 142 -15.40 10.35 3.73
N LEU A 143 -14.99 9.23 3.14
CA LEU A 143 -13.58 8.93 2.89
C LEU A 143 -13.22 9.41 1.48
N PRO A 144 -12.34 10.41 1.33
CA PRO A 144 -12.13 11.05 0.04
C PRO A 144 -11.30 10.22 -0.94
N TRP A 145 -10.41 9.36 -0.45
CA TRP A 145 -9.52 8.54 -1.29
C TRP A 145 -9.29 7.20 -0.60
N VAL A 146 -9.82 6.13 -1.19
CA VAL A 146 -9.53 4.75 -0.78
C VAL A 146 -9.20 3.97 -2.05
N THR A 147 -8.02 3.37 -2.07
CA THR A 147 -7.54 2.50 -3.16
C THR A 147 -8.20 1.12 -3.07
N ASN A 148 -8.22 0.38 -4.18
CA ASN A 148 -8.81 -0.96 -4.30
C ASN A 148 -10.33 -0.99 -4.11
N LEU A 149 -11.01 0.12 -4.38
CA LEU A 149 -12.46 0.14 -4.44
C LEU A 149 -12.89 -0.31 -5.83
N ARG A 150 -12.72 -1.59 -6.18
CA ARG A 150 -13.26 -2.11 -7.45
C ARG A 150 -14.77 -1.83 -7.52
N SER A 151 -15.29 -1.53 -8.71
CA SER A 151 -16.70 -1.16 -8.86
C SER A 151 -17.67 -2.35 -8.69
N ASP A 152 -17.16 -3.58 -8.81
CA ASP A 152 -17.95 -4.80 -8.69
C ASP A 152 -18.04 -5.34 -7.26
N LYS A 153 -16.92 -5.52 -6.56
CA LYS A 153 -16.89 -6.12 -5.22
C LYS A 153 -15.66 -5.71 -4.42
N PHE A 154 -15.88 -5.03 -3.30
CA PHE A 154 -14.80 -4.62 -2.39
C PHE A 154 -15.20 -4.76 -0.91
N ALA A 155 -14.20 -4.69 -0.03
CA ALA A 155 -14.38 -4.34 1.37
C ALA A 155 -13.38 -3.23 1.73
N ALA A 156 -13.85 -2.25 2.49
CA ALA A 156 -13.04 -1.11 2.92
C ALA A 156 -12.81 -1.16 4.43
N LEU A 157 -11.66 -0.69 4.89
CA LEU A 157 -11.30 -0.58 6.30
C LEU A 157 -10.96 0.87 6.65
N PHE A 158 -11.49 1.37 7.76
CA PHE A 158 -11.28 2.75 8.20
C PHE A 158 -11.43 2.89 9.72
N ALA A 159 -11.03 4.06 10.24
CA ALA A 159 -11.33 4.45 11.61
C ALA A 159 -12.55 5.39 11.62
N ALA A 160 -13.42 5.24 12.62
CA ALA A 160 -14.58 6.10 12.81
C ALA A 160 -14.67 6.58 14.26
N ASP A 161 -15.04 7.84 14.44
CA ASP A 161 -14.97 8.56 15.71
C ASP A 161 -16.31 8.73 16.38
N PHE A 162 -16.31 8.84 17.70
CA PHE A 162 -17.49 9.26 18.46
C PHE A 162 -17.39 10.74 18.80
N LYS A 163 -18.46 11.49 18.55
CA LYS A 163 -18.52 12.92 18.89
C LYS A 163 -18.46 13.21 20.40
N ASP A 164 -18.60 12.19 21.24
CA ASP A 164 -18.51 12.29 22.69
C ASP A 164 -17.08 12.12 23.24
N GLY A 165 -16.09 11.91 22.37
CA GLY A 165 -14.68 11.76 22.74
C GLY A 165 -14.29 10.34 23.18
N SER A 166 -15.16 9.34 22.97
CA SER A 166 -14.79 7.93 23.11
C SER A 166 -13.68 7.53 22.14
N GLN A 167 -12.95 6.45 22.45
CA GLN A 167 -11.93 5.93 21.53
C GLN A 167 -12.55 5.61 20.15
N PRO A 168 -11.86 5.95 19.05
CA PRO A 168 -12.34 5.60 17.72
C PRO A 168 -12.35 4.09 17.53
N TRP A 169 -13.26 3.60 16.71
CA TRP A 169 -13.31 2.19 16.35
C TRP A 169 -12.68 1.95 14.99
N ILE A 170 -12.11 0.75 14.80
CA ILE A 170 -11.68 0.26 13.50
C ILE A 170 -12.78 -0.62 12.94
N ILE A 171 -13.25 -0.25 11.76
CA ILE A 171 -14.41 -0.85 11.11
C ILE A 171 -13.99 -1.33 9.72
N THR A 172 -14.55 -2.47 9.31
CA THR A 172 -14.51 -2.92 7.93
C THR A 172 -15.92 -3.04 7.37
N ILE A 173 -16.15 -2.57 6.15
CA ILE A 173 -17.46 -2.54 5.53
C ILE A 173 -17.43 -3.18 4.14
N PRO A 174 -18.38 -4.06 3.80
CA PRO A 174 -18.51 -4.59 2.45
C PRO A 174 -19.14 -3.56 1.50
N SER A 175 -18.83 -3.64 0.21
CA SER A 175 -19.40 -2.80 -0.86
C SER A 175 -20.92 -2.82 -0.94
N GLU A 176 -21.53 -3.89 -0.46
CA GLU A 176 -22.96 -4.19 -0.50
C GLU A 176 -23.75 -3.56 0.66
N ALA A 177 -23.08 -2.84 1.57
CA ALA A 177 -23.73 -2.21 2.72
C ALA A 177 -24.73 -1.11 2.30
N GLU A 178 -25.94 -1.16 2.86
CA GLU A 178 -26.97 -0.16 2.60
C GLU A 178 -26.57 1.23 3.13
N GLY A 179 -26.77 2.27 2.31
CA GLY A 179 -26.36 3.65 2.62
C GLY A 179 -24.88 3.97 2.32
N LEU A 180 -24.08 2.98 1.91
CA LEU A 180 -22.72 3.20 1.41
C LEU A 180 -22.76 3.52 -0.09
N SER A 181 -22.09 4.59 -0.49
CA SER A 181 -21.97 4.97 -1.91
C SER A 181 -20.52 5.19 -2.30
N ARG A 182 -20.09 4.54 -3.38
CA ARG A 182 -18.78 4.74 -4.02
C ARG A 182 -18.93 5.77 -5.15
N SER A 183 -17.98 6.70 -5.28
CA SER A 183 -17.91 7.58 -6.46
C SER A 183 -17.39 6.85 -7.71
N GLU A 184 -17.32 7.55 -8.84
CA GLU A 184 -16.41 7.17 -9.92
C GLU A 184 -14.94 7.17 -9.43
N ASP A 185 -14.08 6.51 -10.20
CA ASP A 185 -12.63 6.58 -9.98
C ASP A 185 -12.15 8.02 -10.06
N LEU A 186 -11.22 8.37 -9.19
CA LEU A 186 -10.55 9.67 -9.22
C LEU A 186 -9.53 9.67 -10.35
N GLU A 187 -9.37 10.82 -11.00
CA GLU A 187 -8.44 10.99 -12.11
C GLU A 187 -7.03 11.29 -11.58
N PHE A 188 -6.10 10.36 -11.80
CA PHE A 188 -4.70 10.48 -11.41
C PHE A 188 -3.77 10.57 -12.63
N VAL A 189 -2.60 11.18 -12.43
CA VAL A 189 -1.55 11.25 -13.48
C VAL A 189 -0.82 9.92 -13.67
N SER A 190 -0.96 9.01 -12.71
CA SER A 190 -0.38 7.66 -12.64
C SER A 190 -1.17 6.84 -11.62
N LEU A 191 -0.99 5.52 -11.60
CA LEU A 191 -1.70 4.60 -10.71
C LEU A 191 -3.23 4.57 -10.93
N GLN A 192 -3.70 4.93 -12.13
CA GLN A 192 -5.13 5.06 -12.43
C GLN A 192 -5.88 3.73 -12.23
N GLY A 193 -5.29 2.61 -12.64
CA GLY A 193 -5.84 1.27 -12.48
C GLY A 193 -5.94 0.77 -11.03
N ALA A 194 -5.57 1.58 -10.03
CA ALA A 194 -5.72 1.25 -8.62
C ALA A 194 -7.14 1.43 -8.08
N ASN A 195 -8.11 1.81 -8.95
CA ASN A 195 -9.51 2.05 -8.62
C ASN A 195 -9.68 2.90 -7.35
N THR A 196 -8.93 4.01 -7.27
CA THR A 196 -9.02 4.89 -6.11
C THR A 196 -10.27 5.75 -6.24
N ALA A 197 -11.19 5.60 -5.30
CA ALA A 197 -12.47 6.31 -5.29
C ALA A 197 -12.76 6.90 -3.91
N SER A 198 -13.83 7.68 -3.80
CA SER A 198 -14.37 8.14 -2.52
C SER A 198 -15.53 7.27 -2.06
N LEU A 199 -15.69 7.14 -0.73
CA LEU A 199 -16.84 6.52 -0.10
C LEU A 199 -17.64 7.57 0.68
N THR A 200 -18.94 7.60 0.48
CA THR A 200 -19.89 8.38 1.27
C THR A 200 -20.72 7.44 2.11
N PHE A 201 -20.83 7.74 3.40
CA PHE A 201 -21.65 7.03 4.38
C PHE A 201 -22.83 7.92 4.70
N ASP A 202 -24.02 7.53 4.25
CA ASP A 202 -25.27 8.23 4.54
C ASP A 202 -26.11 7.36 5.48
N HIS A 203 -25.99 7.63 6.78
CA HIS A 203 -26.72 6.93 7.84
C HIS A 203 -26.66 5.39 7.72
N VAL A 204 -25.45 4.86 7.54
CA VAL A 204 -25.24 3.41 7.36
C VAL A 204 -25.36 2.73 8.71
N LYS A 205 -26.31 1.79 8.85
CA LYS A 205 -26.42 0.97 10.06
C LYS A 205 -25.16 0.10 10.21
N LEU A 206 -24.46 0.25 11.33
CA LEU A 206 -23.24 -0.49 11.63
C LEU A 206 -23.59 -1.89 12.13
N ASP A 207 -23.28 -2.91 11.32
CA ASP A 207 -23.33 -4.30 11.79
C ASP A 207 -22.20 -4.54 12.82
N PRO A 208 -22.49 -5.11 14.00
CA PRO A 208 -21.44 -5.47 14.97
C PRO A 208 -20.34 -6.38 14.41
N ASN A 209 -20.65 -7.20 13.41
CA ASN A 209 -19.69 -8.07 12.72
C ASN A 209 -18.63 -7.30 11.90
N TRP A 210 -18.86 -6.02 11.66
CA TRP A 210 -17.94 -5.13 10.93
C TRP A 210 -16.92 -4.44 11.84
N VAL A 211 -17.10 -4.51 13.16
CA VAL A 211 -16.19 -3.88 14.11
C VAL A 211 -14.97 -4.78 14.33
N LEU A 212 -13.80 -4.34 13.86
CA LEU A 212 -12.53 -5.05 14.04
C LEU A 212 -11.90 -4.77 15.41
N SER A 213 -12.04 -3.54 15.90
CA SER A 213 -11.55 -3.16 17.23
C SER A 213 -12.32 -1.96 17.76
N LYS A 214 -12.60 -1.96 19.06
CA LYS A 214 -13.12 -0.81 19.79
C LYS A 214 -12.02 0.08 20.39
N GLU A 215 -10.78 -0.42 20.36
CA GLU A 215 -9.56 0.25 20.84
C GLU A 215 -8.75 0.73 19.63
N GLY A 216 -9.26 1.70 18.87
CA GLY A 216 -8.71 2.01 17.54
C GLY A 216 -7.29 2.55 17.55
N THR A 217 -6.94 3.36 18.55
CA THR A 217 -5.58 3.91 18.73
C THR A 217 -4.55 2.79 18.89
N ASP A 218 -4.82 1.85 19.81
CA ASP A 218 -3.93 0.72 20.09
C ASP A 218 -3.89 -0.25 18.91
N TYR A 219 -5.04 -0.47 18.26
CA TYR A 219 -5.11 -1.32 17.08
C TYR A 219 -4.22 -0.80 15.95
N ILE A 220 -4.32 0.49 15.62
CA ILE A 220 -3.49 1.10 14.60
C ILE A 220 -2.01 1.07 15.02
N ALA A 221 -1.69 1.32 16.30
CA ALA A 221 -0.31 1.22 16.78
C ALA A 221 0.27 -0.18 16.60
N LYS A 222 -0.50 -1.22 16.92
CA LYS A 222 -0.12 -2.64 16.78
C LYS A 222 0.08 -3.05 15.32
N THR A 223 -0.75 -2.58 14.39
CA THR A 223 -0.68 -2.97 12.97
C THR A 223 0.22 -2.08 12.12
N ARG A 224 0.63 -0.91 12.64
CA ARG A 224 1.48 0.07 11.95
C ARG A 224 2.79 -0.51 11.37
N PRO A 225 3.53 -1.39 12.08
CA PRO A 225 4.76 -1.96 11.52
C PRO A 225 4.54 -2.65 10.18
N ASN A 226 3.49 -3.45 10.05
CA ASN A 226 3.19 -4.16 8.80
C ASN A 226 2.61 -3.20 7.75
N PHE A 227 1.71 -2.30 8.13
CA PHE A 227 1.18 -1.27 7.23
C PHE A 227 2.30 -0.47 6.55
N LEU A 228 3.23 0.09 7.33
CA LEU A 228 4.35 0.88 6.80
C LEU A 228 5.46 0.01 6.22
N GLY A 229 5.79 -1.10 6.86
CA GLY A 229 6.84 -2.01 6.43
C GLY A 229 6.58 -2.56 5.03
N PHE A 230 5.33 -2.94 4.73
CA PHE A 230 4.96 -3.43 3.41
C PHE A 230 5.11 -2.35 2.32
N GLN A 231 4.95 -1.05 2.64
CA GLN A 231 5.18 0.03 1.66
C GLN A 231 6.63 0.10 1.19
N PHE A 232 7.60 -0.38 1.97
CA PHE A 232 8.99 -0.41 1.53
C PHE A 232 9.20 -1.36 0.34
N GLY A 233 8.36 -2.39 0.17
CA GLY A 233 8.41 -3.22 -1.03
C GLY A 233 8.21 -2.41 -2.30
N LEU A 234 7.27 -1.44 -2.28
CA LEU A 234 7.05 -0.51 -3.38
C LEU A 234 8.33 0.26 -3.74
N ALA A 235 8.96 0.84 -2.72
CA ALA A 235 10.11 1.69 -2.88
C ALA A 235 11.39 0.91 -3.22
N PHE A 236 11.59 -0.27 -2.63
CA PHE A 236 12.71 -1.15 -2.93
C PHE A 236 12.67 -1.61 -4.38
N GLY A 237 11.52 -2.09 -4.87
CA GLY A 237 11.43 -2.59 -6.24
C GLY A 237 11.63 -1.49 -7.28
N LEU A 238 11.03 -0.32 -7.05
CA LEU A 238 11.22 0.81 -7.96
C LEU A 238 12.67 1.28 -7.98
N ALA A 239 13.28 1.51 -6.81
CA ALA A 239 14.67 1.95 -6.72
C ALA A 239 15.64 0.92 -7.30
N GLN A 240 15.44 -0.36 -6.98
CA GLN A 240 16.25 -1.46 -7.50
C GLN A 240 16.18 -1.53 -9.01
N ARG A 241 14.96 -1.50 -9.60
CA ARG A 241 14.83 -1.53 -11.06
C ARG A 241 15.50 -0.33 -11.71
N SER A 242 15.34 0.87 -11.16
CA SER A 242 16.00 2.07 -11.69
C SER A 242 17.52 1.97 -11.62
N LEU A 243 18.07 1.46 -10.52
CA LEU A 243 19.50 1.27 -10.36
C LEU A 243 20.04 0.19 -11.29
N ASP A 244 19.31 -0.89 -11.56
CA ASP A 244 19.70 -1.92 -12.52
C ASP A 244 19.84 -1.34 -13.95
N GLU A 245 18.94 -0.45 -14.36
CA GLU A 245 19.03 0.27 -15.65
C GLU A 245 20.25 1.21 -15.68
N VAL A 246 20.55 1.87 -14.56
CA VAL A 246 21.77 2.68 -14.43
C VAL A 246 23.00 1.80 -14.58
N GLU A 247 23.08 0.68 -13.84
CA GLU A 247 24.20 -0.27 -13.84
C GLU A 247 24.51 -0.78 -15.26
N ALA A 248 23.48 -1.15 -16.01
CA ALA A 248 23.59 -1.57 -17.41
C ALA A 248 24.26 -0.52 -18.31
N SER A 249 24.13 0.77 -17.97
CA SER A 249 24.73 1.87 -18.72
C SER A 249 26.16 2.23 -18.27
N LEU A 250 26.61 1.82 -17.08
CA LEU A 250 27.86 2.30 -16.45
C LEU A 250 29.14 1.87 -17.15
N ASN A 251 29.10 0.82 -17.99
CA ASN A 251 30.25 0.36 -18.78
C ASN A 251 30.45 1.18 -20.07
N SER A 252 29.64 2.21 -20.30
CA SER A 252 29.70 3.10 -21.46
C SER A 252 30.30 4.47 -21.08
N ASN A 253 29.94 5.53 -21.81
CA ASN A 253 30.32 6.91 -21.50
C ASN A 253 29.65 7.47 -20.22
N ARG A 254 28.90 6.66 -19.48
CA ARG A 254 28.20 6.99 -18.23
C ARG A 254 28.95 6.60 -16.95
N SER A 255 30.20 6.13 -17.07
CA SER A 255 31.03 5.73 -15.92
C SER A 255 31.24 6.83 -14.88
N VAL A 256 31.03 8.10 -15.23
CA VAL A 256 31.04 9.24 -14.31
C VAL A 256 29.95 9.19 -13.24
N LEU A 257 28.85 8.43 -13.45
CA LEU A 257 27.76 8.27 -12.48
C LEU A 257 28.02 7.17 -11.45
N ARG A 258 29.18 6.50 -11.50
CA ARG A 258 29.46 5.30 -10.70
C ARG A 258 29.48 5.60 -9.21
N GLU A 259 30.03 6.73 -8.80
CA GLU A 259 30.11 7.07 -7.38
C GLU A 259 28.72 7.27 -6.77
N GLU A 260 27.86 8.05 -7.43
CA GLU A 260 26.48 8.28 -6.99
C GLU A 260 25.64 7.01 -7.05
N PHE A 261 25.85 6.15 -8.05
CA PHE A 261 25.20 4.84 -8.14
C PHE A 261 25.53 3.96 -6.93
N GLU A 262 26.82 3.77 -6.62
CA GLU A 262 27.24 2.91 -5.50
C GLU A 262 26.75 3.49 -4.15
N ALA A 263 26.78 4.82 -3.98
CA ALA A 263 26.27 5.46 -2.77
C ALA A 263 24.75 5.29 -2.59
N THR A 264 23.99 5.43 -3.68
CA THR A 264 22.52 5.26 -3.67
C THR A 264 22.15 3.80 -3.42
N ARG A 265 22.82 2.87 -4.09
CA ARG A 265 22.66 1.42 -3.88
C ARG A 265 23.03 1.01 -2.46
N GLY A 266 24.12 1.54 -1.91
CA GLY A 266 24.53 1.29 -0.52
C GLY A 266 23.47 1.75 0.48
N SER A 267 22.89 2.94 0.29
CA SER A 267 21.79 3.45 1.13
C SER A 267 20.54 2.56 1.03
N LEU A 268 20.17 2.12 -0.17
CA LEU A 268 19.04 1.22 -0.41
C LEU A 268 19.17 -0.08 0.41
N LEU A 269 20.34 -0.72 0.32
CA LEU A 269 20.63 -1.98 1.03
C LEU A 269 20.65 -1.79 2.55
N ALA A 270 21.25 -0.70 3.03
CA ALA A 270 21.29 -0.40 4.47
C ALA A 270 19.88 -0.22 5.06
N ILE A 271 18.99 0.49 4.34
CA ILE A 271 17.59 0.65 4.76
C ILE A 271 16.86 -0.70 4.75
N GLN A 272 17.07 -1.53 3.73
CA GLN A 272 16.47 -2.87 3.65
C GLN A 272 16.90 -3.75 4.83
N ASP A 273 18.20 -3.79 5.14
CA ASP A 273 18.73 -4.55 6.27
C ASP A 273 18.12 -4.07 7.60
N GLN A 274 18.06 -2.76 7.81
CA GLN A 274 17.51 -2.19 9.05
C GLN A 274 16.01 -2.44 9.18
N LEU A 275 15.25 -2.31 8.08
CA LEU A 275 13.83 -2.62 8.07
C LEU A 275 13.60 -4.10 8.38
N PHE A 276 14.34 -5.00 7.74
CA PHE A 276 14.14 -6.44 7.89
C PHE A 276 14.51 -6.90 9.30
N ALA A 277 15.59 -6.36 9.87
CA ALA A 277 15.94 -6.60 11.27
C ALA A 277 14.81 -6.20 12.22
N GLY A 278 14.20 -5.02 12.01
CA GLY A 278 13.10 -4.56 12.84
C GLY A 278 11.77 -5.29 12.60
N LEU A 279 11.44 -5.70 11.38
CA LEU A 279 10.22 -6.45 11.08
C LEU A 279 10.27 -7.90 11.57
N ASN A 280 11.47 -8.48 11.71
CA ASN A 280 11.63 -9.83 12.25
C ASN A 280 11.43 -9.91 13.78
N ASP A 281 11.39 -8.77 14.46
CA ASP A 281 10.96 -8.65 15.86
C ASP A 281 9.61 -7.91 15.90
N ALA A 282 8.54 -8.66 16.20
CA ALA A 282 7.17 -8.16 16.17
C ALA A 282 6.91 -6.93 17.05
N ASN A 283 7.72 -6.71 18.09
CA ASN A 283 7.55 -5.57 19.01
C ASN A 283 8.47 -4.39 18.68
N TYR A 284 9.55 -4.60 17.91
CA TYR A 284 10.59 -3.59 17.73
C TYR A 284 10.05 -2.25 17.24
N PHE A 285 9.30 -2.25 16.14
CA PHE A 285 8.73 -1.01 15.58
C PHE A 285 7.45 -0.53 16.26
N ILE A 286 6.84 -1.35 17.13
CA ILE A 286 5.78 -0.89 18.03
C ILE A 286 6.41 -0.01 19.13
N GLU A 287 7.52 -0.46 19.70
CA GLU A 287 8.27 0.25 20.75
C GLU A 287 9.10 1.42 20.20
N LYS A 288 9.59 1.29 18.97
CA LYS A 288 10.46 2.27 18.29
C LYS A 288 9.85 2.79 16.97
N PRO A 289 8.62 3.34 16.99
CA PRO A 289 7.93 3.76 15.76
C PRO A 289 8.67 4.89 15.03
N ARG A 290 9.41 5.73 15.77
CA ARG A 290 10.19 6.83 15.20
C ARG A 290 11.33 6.35 14.29
N GLU A 291 11.92 5.19 14.57
CA GLU A 291 12.93 4.61 13.68
C GLU A 291 12.31 4.18 12.34
N LEU A 292 11.12 3.56 12.37
CA LEU A 292 10.38 3.21 11.16
C LEU A 292 9.98 4.45 10.35
N PHE A 293 9.58 5.53 11.02
CA PHE A 293 9.25 6.80 10.38
C PHE A 293 10.46 7.43 9.71
N GLN A 294 11.62 7.39 10.35
CA GLN A 294 12.87 7.88 9.75
C GLN A 294 13.25 7.06 8.52
N LEU A 295 13.22 5.72 8.62
CA LEU A 295 13.46 4.84 7.47
C LEU A 295 12.51 5.13 6.31
N ARG A 296 11.24 5.44 6.61
CA ARG A 296 10.23 5.72 5.59
C ARG A 296 10.48 7.07 4.90
N ILE A 297 11.08 8.04 5.59
CA ILE A 297 11.56 9.28 4.99
C ILE A 297 12.81 9.01 4.13
N ASP A 298 13.79 8.28 4.67
CA ASP A 298 15.06 8.04 4.01
C ASP A 298 14.90 7.26 2.69
N ILE A 299 13.99 6.28 2.65
CA ILE A 299 13.74 5.51 1.43
C ILE A 299 13.12 6.35 0.31
N VAL A 300 12.37 7.41 0.64
CA VAL A 300 11.83 8.34 -0.37
C VAL A 300 12.97 9.08 -1.06
N ASP A 301 13.98 9.51 -0.29
CA ASP A 301 15.14 10.22 -0.83
C ASP A 301 15.98 9.27 -1.72
N VAL A 302 16.13 7.99 -1.32
CA VAL A 302 16.80 6.96 -2.15
C VAL A 302 16.08 6.72 -3.47
N VAL A 303 14.74 6.61 -3.45
CA VAL A 303 13.94 6.45 -4.68
C VAL A 303 14.12 7.66 -5.61
N ALA A 304 14.00 8.87 -5.07
CA ALA A 304 14.16 10.10 -5.86
C ALA A 304 15.55 10.16 -6.52
N ASN A 305 16.61 9.82 -5.79
CA ASN A 305 17.96 9.76 -6.32
C ASN A 305 18.12 8.65 -7.37
N SER A 306 17.52 7.47 -7.16
CA SER A 306 17.56 6.35 -8.11
C SER A 306 16.92 6.73 -9.45
N LEU A 307 15.74 7.34 -9.42
CA LEU A 307 15.04 7.81 -10.62
C LEU A 307 15.79 8.93 -11.34
N LEU A 308 16.38 9.87 -10.59
CA LEU A 308 17.17 10.95 -11.17
C LEU A 308 18.44 10.41 -11.84
N LEU A 309 19.13 9.45 -11.22
CA LEU A 309 20.29 8.79 -11.81
C LEU A 309 19.91 8.02 -13.08
N GLU A 310 18.77 7.33 -13.08
CA GLU A 310 18.29 6.63 -14.27
C GLU A 310 17.98 7.59 -15.42
N LEU A 311 17.36 8.75 -15.14
CA LEU A 311 17.14 9.79 -16.16
C LEU A 311 18.47 10.27 -16.76
N GLN A 312 19.47 10.54 -15.91
CA GLN A 312 20.79 11.01 -16.35
C GLN A 312 21.52 9.95 -17.18
N ALA A 313 21.46 8.70 -16.75
CA ALA A 313 22.03 7.54 -17.46
C ALA A 313 21.38 7.38 -18.85
N SER A 314 20.05 7.37 -18.88
CA SER A 314 19.22 7.21 -20.08
C SER A 314 19.35 8.35 -21.08
N GLY A 315 19.61 9.58 -20.59
CA GLY A 315 19.61 10.80 -21.37
C GLY A 315 18.23 11.04 -22.03
N GLY A 316 18.23 11.69 -23.20
CA GLY A 316 16.97 12.04 -23.88
C GLY A 316 16.05 10.86 -24.22
N ARG A 317 16.57 9.64 -24.31
CA ARG A 317 15.75 8.43 -24.58
C ARG A 317 14.79 8.09 -23.44
N GLY A 318 15.15 8.43 -22.21
CA GLY A 318 14.26 8.24 -21.05
C GLY A 318 13.02 9.13 -21.13
N TYR A 319 13.09 10.24 -21.89
CA TYR A 319 12.01 11.21 -21.99
C TYR A 319 11.07 10.98 -23.19
N LEU A 320 11.24 9.86 -23.92
CA LEU A 320 10.36 9.49 -25.02
C LEU A 320 9.08 8.82 -24.47
N LYS A 321 7.93 9.22 -25.00
CA LYS A 321 6.63 8.61 -24.67
C LYS A 321 6.58 7.13 -25.09
N GLU A 322 7.13 6.83 -26.26
CA GLU A 322 7.26 5.47 -26.80
C GLU A 322 8.72 5.03 -26.64
N SER A 323 9.08 4.59 -25.43
CA SER A 323 10.42 4.16 -25.06
C SER A 323 10.40 2.68 -24.65
N GLU A 324 11.40 1.92 -25.05
CA GLU A 324 11.58 0.53 -24.56
C GLU A 324 11.97 0.49 -23.08
N SER A 325 12.43 1.60 -22.49
CA SER A 325 12.94 1.61 -21.12
C SER A 325 11.86 1.60 -20.04
N SER A 326 10.59 1.89 -20.35
CA SER A 326 9.52 2.13 -19.36
C SER A 326 9.87 3.16 -18.25
N PHE A 327 10.93 3.97 -18.43
CA PHE A 327 11.40 4.91 -17.42
C PHE A 327 10.34 5.96 -17.06
N ILE A 328 9.62 6.50 -18.05
CA ILE A 328 8.63 7.55 -17.80
C ILE A 328 7.49 7.06 -16.89
N ARG A 329 7.09 5.78 -17.01
CA ARG A 329 6.15 5.15 -16.07
C ARG A 329 6.76 5.11 -14.67
N ARG A 330 7.96 4.56 -14.51
CA ARG A 330 8.66 4.53 -13.21
C ARG A 330 8.78 5.91 -12.57
N TRP A 331 9.07 6.94 -13.36
CA TRP A 331 9.14 8.33 -12.91
C TRP A 331 7.79 8.83 -12.40
N ASN A 332 6.73 8.67 -13.19
CA ASN A 332 5.38 9.14 -12.83
C ASN A 332 4.82 8.37 -11.63
N GLU A 333 4.98 7.04 -11.62
CA GLU A 333 4.61 6.20 -10.50
C GLU A 333 5.40 6.60 -9.23
N GLY A 334 6.71 6.81 -9.36
CA GLY A 334 7.62 7.10 -8.25
C GLY A 334 7.35 8.42 -7.52
N VAL A 335 6.81 9.42 -8.20
CA VAL A 335 6.45 10.70 -7.54
C VAL A 335 5.28 10.57 -6.57
N PHE A 336 4.58 9.42 -6.56
CA PHE A 336 3.55 9.12 -5.57
C PHE A 336 4.12 8.69 -4.20
N LEU A 337 5.29 8.06 -4.16
CA LEU A 337 5.87 7.50 -2.92
C LEU A 337 6.13 8.50 -1.77
N PRO A 338 6.44 9.79 -2.01
CA PRO A 338 6.52 10.79 -0.95
C PRO A 338 5.16 11.14 -0.31
N ILE A 339 4.05 10.91 -1.03
CA ILE A 339 2.70 11.36 -0.63
C ILE A 339 1.76 10.24 -0.20
N VAL A 340 2.10 8.98 -0.47
CA VAL A 340 1.36 7.84 0.10
C VAL A 340 1.38 7.94 1.63
N SER A 341 0.24 7.70 2.26
CA SER A 341 0.08 7.96 3.69
C SER A 341 0.80 6.93 4.57
N PRO A 342 1.46 7.37 5.66
CA PRO A 342 1.81 8.75 6.00
C PRO A 342 2.84 9.33 5.02
N SER A 343 2.57 10.55 4.56
CA SER A 343 3.49 11.26 3.67
C SER A 343 4.79 11.60 4.37
N ALA A 344 5.87 11.78 3.59
CA ALA A 344 7.17 12.17 4.14
C ALA A 344 7.08 13.47 4.96
N VAL A 345 6.22 14.41 4.54
CA VAL A 345 5.99 15.67 5.29
C VAL A 345 5.31 15.41 6.63
N GLN A 346 4.30 14.54 6.67
CA GLN A 346 3.64 14.16 7.93
C GLN A 346 4.63 13.50 8.89
N LEU A 347 5.43 12.56 8.40
CA LEU A 347 6.45 11.90 9.22
C LEU A 347 7.50 12.90 9.75
N ARG A 348 7.95 13.85 8.93
CA ARG A 348 8.86 14.92 9.38
C ARG A 348 8.23 15.79 10.48
N HIS A 349 6.94 16.11 10.38
CA HIS A 349 6.23 16.82 11.45
C HIS A 349 6.17 16.01 12.75
N ILE A 350 5.81 14.73 12.67
CA ILE A 350 5.75 13.82 13.83
C ILE A 350 7.13 13.72 14.50
N LEU A 351 8.20 13.62 13.71
CA LEU A 351 9.56 13.54 14.24
C LEU A 351 10.04 14.86 14.86
N ALA A 352 9.59 16.01 14.34
CA ALA A 352 9.98 17.33 14.85
C ALA A 352 9.22 17.77 16.12
N ALA A 353 8.03 17.23 16.37
CA ALA A 353 7.18 17.59 17.51
C ALA A 353 7.66 17.02 18.87
N SER A 354 8.90 16.56 18.96
CA SER A 354 9.44 15.83 20.13
C SER A 354 10.71 16.46 20.68
#